data_AF-A0A558R2U0-F1
#
_entry.id   AF-A0A558R2U0-F1
#
_cell.length_a   1.000
_cell.length_b   1.000
_cell.length_c   1.000
_cell.angle_alpha   90.00
_cell.angle_beta   90.00
_cell.angle_gamma   90.00
#
_symmetry.space_group_name_H-M   'P 1'
#
loop_
_entity.id
_entity.type
_entity.pdbx_description
1 polymer ?
#
loop_
_entity_poly.entity_id
_entity_poly.type
_entity_poly.pdbx_seq_one_letter_code
_entity_poly.pdbx_strand_id
1 'polypeptide(L)'
;MLLLFLLASAVAPGTTFTCTPVAVWDGDWPIWCAEGPRIRLAGIAAREIDETCRPGHPCPTASGRAARDHLVSLLGGARGTRRTGHVVVRGPRLTCVSNGSAKGDRTGALCRSPQTGDLSCAMVRSGYALAWKRYGGDRLCKSAGLLSRRR
;
A
#
# COMPACT_ATOMS: atom_id res chain seq x y z
N MET A 1 28.12 -8.95 23.13
CA MET A 1 27.24 -9.37 22.02
C MET A 1 26.25 -8.25 21.77
N LEU A 2 26.53 -7.38 20.78
CA LEU A 2 25.75 -6.16 20.54
C LEU A 2 24.55 -6.52 19.65
N LEU A 3 23.33 -6.54 20.20
CA LEU A 3 22.12 -6.63 19.38
C LEU A 3 21.92 -5.28 18.68
N LEU A 4 22.27 -5.23 17.39
CA LEU A 4 21.84 -4.16 16.49
C LEU A 4 20.32 -4.28 16.29
N PHE A 5 19.55 -3.48 17.01
CA PHE A 5 18.15 -3.23 16.66
C PHE A 5 18.13 -2.44 15.35
N LEU A 6 17.92 -3.13 14.23
CA LEU A 6 17.51 -2.50 12.98
C LEU A 6 16.14 -1.86 13.21
N LEU A 7 16.12 -0.57 13.57
CA LEU A 7 14.93 0.24 13.41
C LEU A 7 14.54 0.13 11.93
N ALA A 8 13.32 -0.34 11.67
CA ALA A 8 12.78 -0.41 10.32
C ALA A 8 12.57 1.03 9.80
N SER A 9 13.65 1.63 9.34
CA SER A 9 13.64 2.92 8.67
C SER A 9 12.89 2.79 7.34
N ALA A 10 12.17 3.84 6.95
CA ALA A 10 11.52 3.87 5.65
C ALA A 10 12.55 3.64 4.53
N VAL A 11 12.17 2.87 3.51
CA VAL A 11 13.05 2.61 2.36
C VAL A 11 13.36 3.93 1.66
N ALA A 12 14.62 4.15 1.27
CA ALA A 12 15.04 5.38 0.62
C ALA A 12 14.22 5.69 -0.65
N PRO A 13 13.90 6.97 -0.95
CA PRO A 13 13.16 7.34 -2.16
C PRO A 13 13.86 6.86 -3.44
N GLY A 14 13.08 6.45 -4.45
CA GLY A 14 13.57 5.96 -5.74
C GLY A 14 14.06 4.50 -5.71
N THR A 15 14.27 3.91 -4.54
CA THR A 15 14.68 2.51 -4.41
C THR A 15 13.55 1.58 -4.84
N THR A 16 13.90 0.62 -5.70
CA THR A 16 13.03 -0.51 -6.05
C THR A 16 13.30 -1.67 -5.08
N PHE A 17 12.25 -2.26 -4.53
CA PHE A 17 12.36 -3.36 -3.58
C PHE A 17 11.20 -4.34 -3.72
N THR A 18 11.37 -5.53 -3.16
CA THR A 18 10.34 -6.58 -3.14
C THR A 18 9.52 -6.49 -1.87
N CYS A 19 8.20 -6.68 -1.98
CA CYS A 19 7.31 -6.84 -0.85
C CYS A 19 6.47 -8.10 -1.02
N THR A 20 6.62 -9.06 -0.12
CA THR A 20 5.74 -10.23 0.00
C THR A 20 4.68 -9.92 1.06
N PRO A 21 3.42 -9.64 0.67
CA PRO A 21 2.41 -9.13 1.59
C PRO A 21 1.98 -10.22 2.58
N VAL A 22 1.97 -9.90 3.88
CA VAL A 22 1.60 -10.83 4.96
C VAL A 22 0.47 -10.34 5.86
N ALA A 23 0.18 -9.03 5.84
CA ALA A 23 -0.91 -8.45 6.61
C ALA A 23 -1.36 -7.10 6.02
N VAL A 24 -2.65 -6.77 6.16
CA VAL A 24 -3.26 -5.50 5.75
C VAL A 24 -4.12 -4.97 6.88
N TRP A 25 -4.03 -3.68 7.17
CA TRP A 25 -4.86 -3.03 8.20
C TRP A 25 -6.04 -2.25 7.62
N ASP A 26 -5.80 -1.44 6.59
CA ASP A 26 -6.76 -0.49 6.01
C ASP A 26 -6.65 -0.45 4.46
N GLY A 27 -7.47 0.37 3.80
CA GLY A 27 -7.57 0.48 2.34
C GLY A 27 -6.33 1.05 1.64
N ASP A 28 -5.45 1.77 2.34
CA ASP A 28 -4.21 2.28 1.76
C ASP A 28 -2.98 2.15 2.68
N TRP A 29 -3.11 1.60 3.91
CA TRP A 29 -1.98 1.36 4.83
C TRP A 29 -2.30 0.54 6.10
N PRO A 30 -1.27 0.03 6.81
CA PRO A 30 -0.06 -0.50 6.21
C PRO A 30 -0.31 -1.87 5.57
N ILE A 31 0.34 -2.13 4.45
CA ILE A 31 0.63 -3.49 3.99
C ILE A 31 1.94 -3.91 4.64
N TRP A 32 1.95 -4.98 5.42
CA TRP A 32 3.18 -5.53 5.99
C TRP A 32 3.83 -6.48 4.99
N CYS A 33 5.11 -6.28 4.74
CA CYS A 33 5.93 -7.17 3.92
C CYS A 33 6.70 -8.16 4.81
N ALA A 34 6.87 -9.40 4.36
CA ALA A 34 7.72 -10.38 5.02
C ALA A 34 9.18 -9.89 5.12
N GLU A 35 9.61 -9.08 4.16
CA GLU A 35 10.94 -8.46 4.08
C GLU A 35 11.16 -7.34 5.12
N GLY A 36 10.12 -6.90 5.83
CA GLY A 36 10.21 -5.89 6.89
C GLY A 36 9.47 -4.57 6.61
N PRO A 37 9.49 -3.99 5.38
CA PRO A 37 8.82 -2.72 5.12
C PRO A 37 7.31 -2.75 5.43
N ARG A 38 6.80 -1.62 5.94
CA ARG A 38 5.38 -1.35 6.13
C ARG A 38 4.94 -0.30 5.12
N ILE A 39 4.13 -0.71 4.16
CA ILE A 39 3.81 0.12 2.99
C ILE A 39 2.54 0.91 3.19
N ARG A 40 2.62 2.21 2.95
CA ARG A 40 1.46 3.06 2.63
C ARG A 40 1.44 3.25 1.12
N LEU A 41 0.33 2.88 0.47
CA LEU A 41 0.17 3.05 -0.96
C LEU A 41 0.27 4.53 -1.34
N ALA A 42 1.17 4.85 -2.26
CA ALA A 42 1.41 6.22 -2.66
C ALA A 42 0.31 6.75 -3.59
N GLY A 43 0.08 8.06 -3.53
CA GLY A 43 -0.81 8.77 -4.45
C GLY A 43 -2.31 8.56 -4.20
N ILE A 44 -2.70 7.82 -3.15
CA ILE A 44 -4.11 7.58 -2.82
C ILE A 44 -4.44 7.94 -1.38
N ALA A 45 -5.74 8.11 -1.13
CA ALA A 45 -6.33 8.12 0.21
C ALA A 45 -7.55 7.18 0.22
N ALA A 46 -7.56 6.22 1.14
CA ALA A 46 -8.76 5.48 1.51
C ALA A 46 -9.42 6.13 2.73
N ARG A 47 -10.70 5.81 2.99
CA ARG A 47 -11.33 6.12 4.28
C ARG A 47 -10.62 5.31 5.36
N GLU A 48 -10.43 5.89 6.54
CA GLU A 48 -9.77 5.21 7.65
C GLU A 48 -10.66 4.09 8.21
N ILE A 49 -10.06 3.07 8.83
CA ILE A 49 -10.76 1.88 9.34
C ILE A 49 -11.81 2.17 10.45
N ASP A 50 -11.69 3.33 11.10
CA ASP A 50 -12.65 3.87 12.08
C ASP A 50 -13.78 4.67 11.42
N GLU A 51 -13.89 4.57 10.09
CA GLU A 51 -14.85 5.24 9.22
C GLU A 51 -14.68 6.77 9.12
N THR A 52 -13.64 7.33 9.74
CA THR A 52 -13.35 8.76 9.67
C THR A 52 -12.60 9.13 8.38
N CYS A 53 -12.68 10.42 8.04
CA CYS A 53 -11.83 11.05 7.05
C CYS A 53 -11.00 12.11 7.74
N ARG A 54 -9.68 12.03 7.62
CA ARG A 54 -8.81 13.02 8.25
C ARG A 54 -8.95 14.38 7.58
N PRO A 55 -8.83 15.50 8.33
CA PRO A 55 -8.87 16.84 7.75
C PRO A 55 -7.88 17.01 6.58
N GLY A 56 -8.38 17.47 5.44
CA GLY A 56 -7.58 17.70 4.23
C GLY A 56 -7.21 16.44 3.44
N HIS A 57 -7.68 15.25 3.84
CA HIS A 57 -7.58 14.03 3.04
C HIS A 57 -8.79 13.92 2.09
N PRO A 58 -8.62 13.38 0.87
CA PRO A 58 -9.74 12.90 0.09
C PRO A 58 -10.56 11.90 0.90
N CYS A 59 -11.88 11.96 0.76
CA CYS A 59 -12.81 11.14 1.53
C CYS A 59 -13.66 10.30 0.56
N PRO A 60 -13.25 9.05 0.24
CA PRO A 60 -14.01 8.16 -0.62
C PRO A 60 -15.37 7.80 -0.01
N THR A 61 -16.37 7.48 -0.84
CA THR A 61 -17.67 7.00 -0.36
C THR A 61 -17.62 5.58 0.20
N ALA A 62 -16.67 4.76 -0.26
CA ALA A 62 -16.43 3.43 0.31
C ALA A 62 -16.09 3.51 1.80
N SER A 63 -16.56 2.52 2.57
CA SER A 63 -16.20 2.37 3.99
C SER A 63 -14.72 1.97 4.12
N GLY A 64 -14.11 2.24 5.28
CA GLY A 64 -12.72 1.85 5.53
C GLY A 64 -12.55 0.33 5.47
N ARG A 65 -13.51 -0.40 6.04
CA ARG A 65 -13.59 -1.87 5.93
C ARG A 65 -13.70 -2.37 4.50
N ALA A 66 -14.59 -1.78 3.69
CA ALA A 66 -14.74 -2.20 2.30
C ALA A 66 -13.47 -1.93 1.48
N ALA A 67 -12.80 -0.81 1.72
CA ALA A 67 -11.53 -0.49 1.06
C ALA A 67 -10.42 -1.48 1.46
N ARG A 68 -10.28 -1.80 2.75
CA ARG A 68 -9.35 -2.83 3.23
C ARG A 68 -9.61 -4.18 2.58
N ASP A 69 -10.87 -4.62 2.58
CA ASP A 69 -11.25 -5.94 2.10
C ASP A 69 -11.06 -6.05 0.58
N HIS A 70 -11.28 -4.95 -0.17
CA HIS A 70 -10.92 -4.88 -1.57
C HIS A 70 -9.41 -5.00 -1.78
N LEU A 71 -8.58 -4.24 -1.04
CA LEU A 71 -7.11 -4.37 -1.12
C LEU A 71 -6.65 -5.80 -0.80
N VAL A 72 -7.24 -6.42 0.22
CA VAL A 72 -7.00 -7.83 0.58
C VAL A 72 -7.31 -8.77 -0.60
N SER A 73 -8.40 -8.54 -1.32
CA SER A 73 -8.76 -9.34 -2.50
C SER A 73 -7.74 -9.23 -3.62
N LEU A 74 -7.19 -8.03 -3.87
CA LEU A 74 -6.12 -7.79 -4.84
C LEU A 74 -4.80 -8.49 -4.44
N LEU A 75 -4.65 -8.82 -3.15
CA LEU A 75 -3.50 -9.49 -2.57
C LEU A 75 -3.74 -10.98 -2.30
N GLY A 76 -4.63 -11.62 -3.07
CA GLY A 76 -4.87 -13.06 -3.00
C GLY A 76 -5.88 -13.50 -1.94
N GLY A 77 -6.59 -12.56 -1.31
CA GLY A 77 -7.69 -12.81 -0.40
C GLY A 77 -7.29 -13.07 1.06
N ALA A 78 -8.29 -13.03 1.93
CA ALA A 78 -8.12 -13.19 3.37
C ALA A 78 -7.71 -14.63 3.75
N ARG A 79 -6.85 -14.74 4.76
CA ARG A 79 -6.36 -16.00 5.34
C ARG A 79 -6.49 -16.03 6.87
N GLY A 80 -7.39 -15.21 7.41
CA GLY A 80 -7.60 -15.01 8.84
C GLY A 80 -7.23 -13.60 9.30
N THR A 81 -7.20 -13.40 10.61
CA THR A 81 -6.99 -12.09 11.24
C THR A 81 -5.98 -12.22 12.38
N ARG A 82 -5.07 -11.26 12.49
CA ARG A 82 -4.12 -11.16 13.60
C ARG A 82 -4.82 -10.61 14.85
N ARG A 83 -4.26 -10.86 16.04
CA ARG A 83 -4.71 -10.21 17.28
C ARG A 83 -4.71 -8.67 17.22
N THR A 84 -3.86 -8.09 16.37
CA THR A 84 -3.80 -6.65 16.10
C THR A 84 -4.91 -6.17 15.14
N GLY A 85 -5.86 -7.02 14.77
CA GLY A 85 -6.96 -6.73 13.84
C GLY A 85 -6.56 -6.65 12.35
N HIS A 86 -5.28 -6.84 12.02
CA HIS A 86 -4.86 -6.90 10.62
C HIS A 86 -5.38 -8.17 9.95
N VAL A 87 -5.83 -8.06 8.71
CA VAL A 87 -6.20 -9.22 7.88
C VAL A 87 -4.93 -9.87 7.35
N VAL A 88 -4.79 -11.17 7.55
CA VAL A 88 -3.66 -11.96 7.03
C VAL A 88 -3.89 -12.25 5.55
N VAL A 89 -2.86 -12.05 4.74
CA VAL A 89 -2.87 -12.34 3.30
C VAL A 89 -1.66 -13.20 2.92
N ARG A 90 -1.77 -13.90 1.78
CA ARG A 90 -0.68 -14.65 1.14
C ARG A 90 -0.71 -14.36 -0.36
N GLY A 91 -0.38 -13.12 -0.70
CA GLY A 91 -0.42 -12.62 -2.08
C GLY A 91 0.88 -12.84 -2.86
N PRO A 92 0.91 -12.51 -4.15
CA PRO A 92 2.13 -12.57 -4.95
C PRO A 92 3.18 -11.57 -4.44
N ARG A 93 4.45 -11.82 -4.78
CA ARG A 93 5.53 -10.86 -4.52
C ARG A 93 5.29 -9.60 -5.36
N LEU A 94 5.28 -8.45 -4.70
CA LEU A 94 5.10 -7.14 -5.32
C LEU A 94 6.45 -6.53 -5.65
N THR A 95 6.52 -5.80 -6.77
CA THR A 95 7.63 -4.89 -7.07
C THR A 95 7.21 -3.48 -6.68
N CYS A 96 7.89 -2.89 -5.70
CA CYS A 96 7.57 -1.57 -5.17
C CYS A 96 8.68 -0.56 -5.47
N VAL A 97 8.29 0.69 -5.75
CA VAL A 97 9.20 1.84 -5.83
C VAL A 97 8.89 2.79 -4.69
N SER A 98 9.87 3.07 -3.85
CA SER A 98 9.73 3.93 -2.67
C SER A 98 9.65 5.41 -3.05
N ASN A 99 8.77 6.14 -2.37
CA ASN A 99 8.72 7.61 -2.34
C ASN A 99 9.29 8.18 -1.03
N GLY A 100 9.90 7.33 -0.19
CA GLY A 100 10.45 7.69 1.12
C GLY A 100 9.48 7.47 2.28
N SER A 101 9.71 8.22 3.38
CA SER A 101 8.93 8.10 4.61
C SER A 101 7.47 8.54 4.42
N ALA A 102 6.54 7.74 4.94
CA ALA A 102 5.10 7.99 4.98
C ALA A 102 4.57 8.11 6.42
N LYS A 103 5.28 8.90 7.24
CA LYS A 103 5.07 9.11 8.69
C LYS A 103 5.33 7.85 9.53
N GLY A 104 6.01 8.02 10.67
CA GLY A 104 6.42 6.89 11.51
C GLY A 104 7.40 5.98 10.77
N ASP A 105 7.24 4.66 10.94
CA ASP A 105 8.09 3.61 10.35
C ASP A 105 7.62 3.13 8.97
N ARG A 106 6.72 3.88 8.33
CA ARG A 106 6.09 3.48 7.07
C ARG A 106 6.85 4.02 5.87
N THR A 107 6.89 3.21 4.82
CA THR A 107 7.38 3.59 3.50
C THR A 107 6.20 3.90 2.60
N GLY A 108 6.18 5.10 2.01
CA GLY A 108 5.25 5.42 0.93
C GLY A 108 5.75 4.76 -0.34
N ALA A 109 4.95 3.94 -1.02
CA ALA A 109 5.41 3.28 -2.24
C ALA A 109 4.31 3.06 -3.28
N LEU A 110 4.71 3.07 -4.55
CA LEU A 110 3.92 2.52 -5.64
C LEU A 110 4.29 1.04 -5.79
N CYS A 111 3.33 0.14 -5.60
CA CYS A 111 3.56 -1.30 -5.65
C CYS A 111 2.78 -1.93 -6.79
N ARG A 112 3.45 -2.80 -7.57
CA ARG A 112 2.85 -3.56 -8.66
C ARG A 112 2.80 -5.04 -8.30
N SER A 113 1.60 -5.62 -8.42
CA SER A 113 1.35 -7.05 -8.40
C SER A 113 1.50 -7.62 -9.81
N PRO A 114 2.11 -8.80 -10.00
CA PRO A 114 2.09 -9.48 -11.30
C PRO A 114 0.68 -9.90 -11.73
N GLN A 115 -0.28 -9.99 -10.80
CA GLN A 115 -1.66 -10.41 -11.09
C GLN A 115 -2.59 -9.21 -11.37
N THR A 116 -2.39 -8.09 -10.67
CA THR A 116 -3.33 -6.95 -10.68
C THR A 116 -2.74 -5.69 -11.32
N GLY A 117 -1.42 -5.62 -11.48
CA GLY A 117 -0.73 -4.40 -11.86
C GLY A 117 -0.56 -3.44 -10.68
N ASP A 118 -0.63 -2.14 -10.94
CA ASP A 118 -0.44 -1.09 -9.92
C ASP A 118 -1.59 -1.07 -8.91
N LEU A 119 -1.27 -1.31 -7.63
CA LEU A 119 -2.28 -1.42 -6.57
C LEU A 119 -2.98 -0.08 -6.29
N SER A 120 -2.24 1.03 -6.26
CA SER A 120 -2.83 2.37 -6.07
C SER A 120 -3.85 2.68 -7.17
N CYS A 121 -3.50 2.36 -8.42
CA CYS A 121 -4.39 2.50 -9.55
C CYS A 121 -5.61 1.60 -9.44
N ALA A 122 -5.42 0.33 -9.06
CA ALA A 122 -6.51 -0.62 -8.89
C ALA A 122 -7.50 -0.15 -7.83
N MET A 123 -7.03 0.36 -6.69
CA MET A 123 -7.87 0.93 -5.62
C MET A 123 -8.69 2.14 -6.07
N VAL A 124 -8.11 3.02 -6.91
CA VAL A 124 -8.82 4.19 -7.44
C VAL A 124 -9.86 3.79 -8.50
N ARG A 125 -9.48 2.92 -9.45
CA ARG A 125 -10.39 2.49 -10.53
C ARG A 125 -11.62 1.72 -10.02
N SER A 126 -11.47 1.03 -8.91
CA SER A 126 -12.53 0.27 -8.26
C SER A 126 -13.37 1.11 -7.27
N GLY A 127 -13.02 2.40 -7.07
CA GLY A 127 -13.78 3.32 -6.23
C GLY A 127 -13.54 3.18 -4.72
N TYR A 128 -12.58 2.38 -4.30
CA TYR A 128 -12.27 2.14 -2.88
C TYR A 128 -11.24 3.12 -2.30
N ALA A 129 -10.57 3.89 -3.15
CA ALA A 129 -9.73 5.00 -2.75
C ALA A 129 -9.88 6.16 -3.74
N LEU A 130 -9.48 7.35 -3.32
CA LEU A 130 -9.41 8.52 -4.20
C LEU A 130 -7.95 8.88 -4.48
N ALA A 131 -7.68 9.32 -5.72
CA ALA A 131 -6.39 9.86 -6.09
C ALA A 131 -6.10 11.13 -5.28
N TRP A 132 -4.95 11.17 -4.62
CA TRP A 132 -4.55 12.30 -3.81
C TRP A 132 -3.50 13.14 -4.53
N LYS A 133 -3.96 14.24 -5.14
CA LYS A 133 -3.13 15.15 -5.95
C LYS A 133 -1.85 15.62 -5.24
N ARG A 134 -1.95 15.90 -3.93
CA ARG A 134 -0.81 16.31 -3.09
C ARG A 134 0.38 15.33 -3.13
N TYR A 135 0.10 14.05 -3.34
CA TYR A 135 1.10 12.98 -3.35
C TYR A 135 1.22 12.31 -4.73
N GLY A 136 0.94 13.05 -5.81
CA GLY A 136 1.12 12.59 -7.20
C GLY A 136 -0.01 11.68 -7.71
N GLY A 137 -1.18 11.70 -7.08
CA GLY A 137 -2.34 10.90 -7.47
C GLY A 137 -2.82 11.15 -8.91
N ASP A 138 -2.59 12.34 -9.45
CA ASP A 138 -2.90 12.75 -10.84
C ASP A 138 -2.09 11.99 -11.90
N ARG A 139 -1.00 11.33 -11.50
CA ARG A 139 -0.13 10.52 -12.35
C ARG A 139 -0.41 9.03 -12.24
N LEU A 140 -1.27 8.61 -11.30
CA LEU A 140 -1.66 7.20 -11.15
C LEU A 140 -2.29 6.67 -12.43
N CYS A 141 -2.18 5.36 -12.62
CA CYS A 141 -2.71 4.64 -13.78
C CYS A 141 -2.10 4.98 -15.14
N LYS A 142 -1.14 5.91 -15.22
CA LYS A 142 -0.41 6.26 -16.45
C LYS A 142 0.88 5.45 -16.62
N SER A 143 1.39 4.88 -15.53
CA SER A 143 2.72 4.24 -15.44
C SER A 143 2.78 2.78 -15.89
N ALA A 144 1.71 2.23 -16.47
CA ALA A 144 1.69 0.84 -16.92
C ALA A 144 2.84 0.53 -17.92
N GLY A 145 3.30 1.52 -18.70
CA GLY A 145 4.32 1.36 -19.75
C GLY A 145 5.78 1.73 -19.42
N LEU A 146 6.09 2.39 -18.29
CA LEU A 146 7.45 2.97 -18.09
C LEU A 146 8.50 2.01 -17.51
N LEU A 147 8.11 0.92 -16.86
CA LEU A 147 9.04 -0.09 -16.33
C LEU A 147 9.29 -1.26 -17.29
N SER A 148 8.55 -1.34 -18.40
CA SER A 148 8.78 -2.35 -19.46
C SER A 148 9.83 -1.93 -20.48
N ARG A 149 10.28 -0.66 -20.47
CA ARG A 149 11.23 -0.09 -21.44
C ARG A 149 12.70 -0.06 -20.96
N ARG A 150 13.01 -0.75 -19.86
CA ARG A 150 14.40 -0.92 -19.38
C ARG A 150 14.79 -2.39 -19.37
N ARG A 151 14.67 -3.04 -20.52
CA ARG A 151 15.39 -4.28 -20.86
C ARG A 151 16.20 -4.02 -22.11
#